data_AF-A0A369PX62-F1
#
_entry.id   AF-A0A369PX62-F1
#
_cell.length_a   1.000
_cell.length_b   1.000
_cell.length_c   1.000
_cell.angle_alpha   90.00
_cell.angle_beta   90.00
_cell.angle_gamma   90.00
#
_symmetry.space_group_name_H-M   'P 1'
#
loop_
_entity.id
_entity.type
_entity.pdbx_description
1 polymer ?
#
loop_
_entity_poly.entity_id
_entity_poly.type
_entity_poly.pdbx_seq_one_letter_code
_entity_poly.pdbx_strand_id
1 'polypeptide(L)' 'MVTKLTLTVEKATIEKAKSYAKRTGRSLSELVGKYLETITLDEKPVISSKLKGIVGAVKLPDDFDEETAIREYFENKHL' A
#
# COMPACT_ATOMS: atom_id res chain seq x y z
N MET A 1 -16.27 12.72 -14.19
CA MET A 1 -15.87 13.19 -15.54
C MET A 1 -14.71 12.32 -15.99
N VAL A 2 -14.74 11.73 -17.19
CA VAL A 2 -13.63 10.93 -17.73
C VAL A 2 -12.76 11.81 -18.62
N THR A 3 -11.51 12.00 -18.23
CA THR A 3 -10.52 12.82 -18.94
C THR A 3 -9.40 11.93 -19.45
N LYS A 4 -8.83 12.28 -20.62
CA LYS A 4 -7.70 11.54 -21.19
C LYS A 4 -6.40 12.13 -20.65
N LEU A 5 -5.56 11.29 -20.06
CA LEU A 5 -4.22 11.64 -19.62
C LEU A 5 -3.20 11.01 -20.56
N THR A 6 -2.31 11.82 -21.14
CA THR A 6 -1.19 11.35 -21.97
C THR A 6 0.10 11.45 -21.15
N LEU A 7 0.80 10.33 -20.99
CA LEU A 7 2.05 10.23 -20.23
C LEU A 7 3.21 9.90 -21.17
N THR A 8 4.30 10.64 -21.05
CA THR A 8 5.56 10.31 -21.74
C THR A 8 6.39 9.43 -20.82
N VAL A 9 6.64 8.19 -21.24
CA VAL A 9 7.41 7.20 -20.48
C VAL A 9 8.36 6.46 -21.40
N GLU A 10 9.46 5.96 -20.84
CA GLU A 10 10.46 5.21 -21.61
C GLU A 10 9.89 3.91 -22.19
N LYS A 11 10.35 3.55 -23.39
CA LYS A 11 9.89 2.34 -24.11
C LYS A 11 10.11 1.06 -23.30
N ALA A 12 11.24 0.96 -22.59
CA ALA A 12 11.55 -0.19 -21.72
C ALA A 12 10.53 -0.35 -20.58
N THR A 13 10.06 0.76 -20.02
CA THR A 13 9.04 0.77 -18.97
C THR A 13 7.68 0.35 -19.51
N ILE A 14 7.32 0.79 -20.73
CA ILE A 14 6.09 0.37 -21.41
C ILE A 14 6.06 -1.15 -21.63
N GLU A 15 7.16 -1.74 -22.09
CA GLU A 15 7.28 -3.20 -22.31
C GLU A 15 7.06 -4.00 -21.02
N LYS A 16 7.74 -3.59 -19.94
CA LYS A 16 7.58 -4.21 -18.62
C LYS A 16 6.14 -4.10 -18.11
N ALA A 17 5.54 -2.93 -18.26
CA ALA A 17 4.16 -2.69 -17.84
C ALA A 17 3.14 -3.51 -18.66
N LYS A 18 3.33 -3.65 -19.98
CA LYS A 18 2.52 -4.52 -20.84
C LYS A 18 2.62 -5.99 -20.43
N SER A 19 3.83 -6.47 -20.15
CA SER A 19 4.07 -7.84 -19.70
C SER A 19 3.36 -8.11 -18.36
N TYR A 20 3.49 -7.18 -17.41
CA TYR A 20 2.80 -7.25 -16.12
C TYR A 20 1.27 -7.23 -16.26
N ALA A 21 0.74 -6.34 -17.10
CA ALA A 21 -0.69 -6.23 -17.40
C ALA A 21 -1.25 -7.55 -17.97
N LYS A 22 -0.54 -8.15 -18.94
CA LYS A 22 -0.92 -9.44 -19.54
C LYS A 22 -0.92 -10.57 -18.51
N ARG A 23 0.08 -10.61 -17.63
CA ARG A 23 0.18 -11.64 -16.57
C ARG A 23 -0.92 -11.52 -15.52
N THR A 24 -1.34 -10.30 -15.20
CA THR A 24 -2.35 -10.01 -14.17
C THR A 24 -3.78 -9.97 -14.72
N GLY A 25 -3.96 -10.05 -16.05
CA GLY A 25 -5.27 -9.96 -16.70
C GLY A 25 -5.90 -8.57 -16.60
N ARG A 26 -5.11 -7.52 -16.36
CA ARG A 26 -5.59 -6.15 -16.17
C ARG A 26 -5.15 -5.26 -17.33
N SER A 27 -5.92 -4.20 -17.59
CA SER A 27 -5.51 -3.20 -18.58
C SER A 27 -4.45 -2.26 -18.02
N LEU A 28 -3.60 -1.74 -18.90
CA LEU A 28 -2.58 -0.74 -18.53
C LEU A 28 -3.22 0.54 -17.95
N SER A 29 -4.34 0.97 -18.53
CA SER A 29 -5.09 2.14 -18.06
C SER A 29 -5.66 1.92 -16.65
N GLU A 30 -6.17 0.72 -16.36
CA GLU A 30 -6.67 0.38 -15.01
C GLU A 30 -5.54 0.35 -13.99
N LEU A 31 -4.38 -0.20 -14.34
CA LEU A 31 -3.21 -0.23 -13.44
C LEU A 31 -2.75 1.17 -13.07
N VAL A 32 -2.61 2.05 -14.06
CA VAL A 32 -2.16 3.43 -13.83
C VAL A 32 -3.23 4.23 -13.08
N GLY A 33 -4.50 4.10 -13.46
CA GLY A 33 -5.61 4.77 -12.76
C GLY A 33 -5.67 4.39 -11.30
N LYS A 34 -5.65 3.10 -10.99
CA LYS A 34 -5.70 2.60 -9.62
C LYS A 34 -4.49 2.99 -8.79
N TYR A 35 -3.31 3.06 -9.40
CA TYR A 35 -2.11 3.56 -8.73
C TYR A 35 -2.24 5.05 -8.40
N LEU A 36 -2.69 5.86 -9.36
CA LEU A 36 -2.96 7.28 -9.15
C LEU A 36 -4.01 7.50 -8.05
N GLU A 37 -5.09 6.71 -8.03
CA GLU A 37 -6.10 6.75 -6.95
C GLU A 37 -5.46 6.41 -5.59
N THR A 38 -4.57 5.42 -5.54
CA THR A 38 -3.93 5.00 -4.30
C THR A 38 -3.00 6.08 -3.73
N ILE A 39 -2.27 6.79 -4.58
CA ILE A 39 -1.33 7.84 -4.13
C ILE A 39 -1.99 9.21 -3.89
N THR A 40 -3.15 9.46 -4.50
CA THR A 40 -3.92 10.71 -4.31
C THR A 40 -5.01 10.58 -3.25
N LEU A 41 -5.17 9.39 -2.67
CA LEU A 41 -5.89 9.19 -1.42
C LEU A 41 -5.13 9.91 -0.30
N ASP A 42 -5.48 11.20 -0.15
CA ASP A 42 -5.12 12.09 0.95
C ASP A 42 -5.11 11.31 2.28
N GLU A 43 -3.97 11.39 2.98
CA GLU A 43 -3.46 10.74 4.22
C GLU A 43 -4.43 10.25 5.31
N LYS A 44 -5.59 9.71 4.94
CA LYS A 44 -6.41 8.94 5.84
C LYS A 44 -6.00 7.51 5.61
N PRO A 45 -5.36 6.84 6.58
CA PRO A 45 -5.22 5.40 6.52
C PRO A 45 -6.64 4.86 6.39
N VAL A 46 -7.02 4.47 5.17
CA VAL A 46 -8.25 3.76 4.91
C VAL A 46 -8.00 2.37 5.46
N ILE A 47 -8.11 2.26 6.79
CA ILE A 47 -8.15 1.01 7.50
C ILE A 47 -9.27 0.23 6.80
N SER A 48 -8.90 -0.84 6.09
CA SER A 48 -9.88 -1.63 5.36
C SER A 48 -11.03 -1.98 6.31
N SER A 49 -12.27 -2.03 5.85
CA SER A 49 -13.42 -2.32 6.72
C SER A 49 -13.24 -3.60 7.57
N LYS A 50 -12.39 -4.52 7.09
CA LYS A 50 -11.98 -5.74 7.78
C LYS A 50 -10.99 -5.51 8.93
N LEU A 51 -10.11 -4.52 8.80
CA LEU A 51 -9.15 -4.09 9.83
C LEU A 51 -9.76 -3.09 10.82
N LYS A 52 -10.90 -2.45 10.48
CA LYS A 52 -11.53 -1.42 11.31
C LYS A 52 -12.02 -1.93 12.68
N GLY A 53 -12.33 -3.23 12.77
CA GLY A 53 -12.64 -3.88 14.05
C GLY A 53 -11.41 -4.39 14.82
N ILE A 54 -10.23 -4.36 14.20
CA ILE A 54 -8.96 -4.81 14.80
C ILE A 54 -8.19 -3.60 15.34
N VAL A 55 -8.22 -2.47 14.61
CA VAL A 55 -7.63 -1.20 15.05
C VAL A 55 -8.44 -0.69 16.25
N GLY A 56 -7.81 -0.70 17.43
CA GLY A 56 -8.44 -0.35 18.72
C GLY A 56 -8.85 -1.54 19.60
N ALA A 57 -8.74 -2.78 19.11
CA ALA A 57 -8.92 -3.98 19.95
C ALA A 57 -7.71 -4.22 20.87
N VAL A 58 -6.52 -3.80 20.43
CA VAL A 58 -5.31 -3.81 21.23
C VAL A 58 -5.29 -2.54 22.07
N LYS A 59 -5.53 -2.68 23.37
CA LYS A 59 -5.32 -1.61 24.35
C LYS A 59 -3.85 -1.62 24.74
N LEU A 60 -3.08 -0.64 24.28
CA LEU A 60 -1.73 -0.41 24.77
C LEU A 60 -1.81 0.48 26.01
N PRO A 61 -0.93 0.27 27.01
CA PRO A 61 -0.81 1.20 28.13
C PRO A 61 -0.37 2.58 27.63
N ASP A 62 -0.80 3.66 28.31
CA ASP A 62 -0.44 5.04 27.95
C ASP A 62 1.08 5.30 27.92
N ASP A 63 1.86 4.48 28.63
CA ASP A 63 3.32 4.55 28.73
C ASP A 63 4.02 3.50 27.85
N PHE A 64 3.38 3.09 26.74
CA PHE A 64 3.96 2.08 25.85
C PHE A 64 5.08 2.66 24.99
N ASP A 65 6.32 2.28 25.30
CA ASP A 65 7.48 2.60 24.49
C ASP A 65 7.68 1.56 23.37
N GLU A 66 7.33 1.94 22.13
CA GLU A 66 7.40 1.06 20.97
C GLU A 66 8.82 0.52 20.71
N GLU A 67 9.85 1.35 20.90
CA GLU A 67 11.25 0.96 20.67
C GLU A 67 11.68 -0.14 21.64
N THR A 68 11.38 0.02 22.93
CA THR A 68 11.73 -0.96 23.96
C THR A 68 11.02 -2.29 23.74
N ALA A 69 9.73 -2.27 23.40
CA ALA A 69 8.97 -3.50 23.15
C ALA A 69 9.47 -4.27 21.92
N ILE A 70 9.85 -3.56 20.85
CA ILE A 70 10.43 -4.18 19.65
C ILE A 70 11.77 -4.82 20.00
N ARG A 71 12.61 -4.11 20.75
CA ARG A 71 13.91 -4.59 21.17
C ARG A 71 13.79 -5.87 22.03
N GLU A 72 12.93 -5.87 23.04
CA GLU A 72 12.68 -7.04 23.87
C GLU A 72 12.15 -8.24 23.06
N TYR A 73 11.27 -8.01 22.08
CA TYR A 73 10.79 -9.09 21.22
C TYR A 73 11.92 -9.74 20.42
N PHE A 74 12.82 -8.95 19.84
CA PHE A 74 13.96 -9.49 19.10
C PHE A 74 14.97 -10.17 20.02
N GLU A 75 15.23 -9.64 21.21
CA GLU A 75 16.08 -10.28 22.20
C GLU A 75 15.52 -11.65 22.64
N ASN A 76 14.21 -11.73 22.92
CA ASN A 76 13.55 -12.98 23.31
C ASN A 76 13.40 -13.99 22.16
N LYS A 77 13.29 -13.53 20.91
CA LYS A 77 13.15 -14.42 19.74
C LYS A 77 14.47 -15.07 19.33
N HIS A 78 15.59 -14.43 19.67
CA HIS A 78 16.94 -14.90 19.35
C HIS A 78 17.63 -15.62 20.51
N LEU A 79 16.91 -15.91 21.59
CA LEU A 79 17.29 -16.81 22.68
C LEU A 79 16.65 -18.19 22.49
#